data_AF-A0A7J8TT44-F1
#
_entry.id   AF-A0A7J8TT44-F1
#
_cell.length_a   1.000
_cell.length_b   1.000
_cell.length_c   1.000
_cell.angle_alpha   90.00
_cell.angle_beta   90.00
_cell.angle_gamma   90.00
#
_symmetry.space_group_name_H-M   'P 1'
#
loop_
_entity.id
_entity.type
_entity.pdbx_description
1 polymer ?
#
loop_
_entity_poly.entity_id
_entity_poly.type
_entity_poly.pdbx_seq_one_letter_code
_entity_poly.pdbx_strand_id
1 'polypeptide(L)'
;FWNNNLVGPIPQGKQFNTFENDSYRGNLGLCGFPLSKECRNDERSQQAQDEEHNGSGIPFIWKVAMMGYGCGMVLGISIAYIVFTTGKPWWL
;
A
#
# COMPACT_ATOMS: atom_id res chain seq x y z
N PHE A 1 23.90 -6.80 -1.86
CA PHE A 1 22.53 -6.69 -2.38
C PHE A 1 21.72 -7.97 -2.15
N TRP A 2 22.13 -8.83 -1.21
CA TRP A 2 21.61 -10.18 -1.04
C TRP A 2 20.32 -10.19 -0.21
N ASN A 3 19.37 -11.04 -0.58
CA ASN A 3 18.12 -11.33 0.13
C ASN A 3 17.29 -10.10 0.52
N ASN A 4 17.00 -9.25 -0.47
CA ASN A 4 16.07 -8.13 -0.36
C ASN A 4 14.93 -8.30 -1.37
N ASN A 5 14.00 -7.35 -1.40
CA ASN A 5 12.88 -7.35 -2.36
C ASN A 5 13.06 -6.27 -3.45
N LEU A 6 14.26 -6.15 -4.02
CA LEU A 6 14.54 -5.18 -5.08
C LEU A 6 13.91 -5.63 -6.41
N VAL A 7 13.42 -4.65 -7.18
CA VAL A 7 12.71 -4.86 -8.46
C VAL A 7 13.28 -3.97 -9.56
N GLY A 8 13.20 -4.41 -10.82
CA GLY A 8 13.57 -3.63 -11.99
C GLY A 8 14.99 -3.90 -12.55
N PRO A 9 15.45 -3.08 -13.51
CA PRO A 9 16.75 -3.24 -14.14
C PRO A 9 17.91 -2.92 -13.19
N ILE A 10 18.94 -3.77 -13.17
CA ILE A 10 20.17 -3.51 -12.42
C ILE A 10 20.90 -2.31 -13.08
N PRO A 11 21.18 -1.23 -12.32
CA PRO A 11 21.91 -0.08 -12.83
C PRO A 11 23.27 -0.52 -13.39
N GLN A 12 23.57 -0.13 -14.62
CA GLN A 12 24.85 -0.45 -15.25
C GLN A 12 25.88 0.59 -14.86
N GLY A 13 27.03 0.13 -14.38
CA GLY A 13 28.10 1.01 -13.94
C GLY A 13 29.28 0.24 -13.36
N LYS A 14 30.43 0.91 -13.23
CA LYS A 14 31.68 0.26 -12.80
C LYS A 14 31.56 -0.48 -11.46
N GLN A 15 30.77 0.05 -10.52
CA GLN A 15 30.57 -0.57 -9.21
C GLN A 15 29.61 -1.76 -9.25
N PHE A 16 28.57 -1.72 -10.10
CA PHE A 16 27.54 -2.75 -10.13
C PHE A 16 27.95 -3.95 -11.00
N ASN A 17 28.73 -3.69 -12.05
CA ASN A 17 29.21 -4.73 -12.96
C ASN A 17 30.31 -5.61 -12.34
N THR A 18 30.85 -5.24 -11.17
CA THR A 18 31.86 -6.03 -10.45
C THR A 18 31.27 -7.02 -9.45
N PHE A 19 29.98 -6.92 -9.12
CA PHE A 19 29.34 -7.87 -8.21
C PHE A 19 28.95 -9.15 -8.94
N GLU A 20 29.17 -10.30 -8.31
CA GLU A 20 28.74 -11.59 -8.83
C GLU A 20 27.21 -11.77 -8.75
N ASN A 21 26.65 -12.65 -9.59
CA ASN A 21 25.23 -12.98 -9.62
C ASN A 21 24.68 -13.33 -8.21
N ASP A 22 25.43 -14.11 -7.43
CA ASP A 22 25.01 -14.48 -6.06
C ASP A 22 24.81 -13.28 -5.13
N SER A 23 25.45 -12.13 -5.41
CA SER A 23 25.24 -10.89 -4.64
C SER A 23 23.81 -10.35 -4.75
N TYR A 24 23.07 -10.78 -5.77
CA TYR A 24 21.69 -10.39 -6.06
C TYR A 24 20.67 -11.49 -5.72
N ARG A 25 21.13 -12.65 -5.23
CA ARG A 25 20.25 -13.76 -4.83
C ARG A 25 19.20 -13.28 -3.84
N GLY A 26 17.95 -13.72 -4.04
CA GLY A 26 16.78 -13.34 -3.23
C GLY A 26 15.98 -12.16 -3.79
N ASN A 27 16.50 -11.40 -4.75
CA ASN A 27 15.76 -10.31 -5.41
C ASN A 27 15.13 -10.78 -6.73
N LEU A 28 14.02 -11.52 -6.65
CA LEU A 28 13.37 -12.15 -7.82
C LEU A 28 12.87 -11.14 -8.87
N GLY A 29 12.64 -9.90 -8.47
CA GLY A 29 12.18 -8.81 -9.33
C GLY A 29 13.26 -8.13 -10.16
N LEU A 30 14.55 -8.39 -9.92
CA LEU A 30 15.63 -7.81 -10.71
C LEU A 30 15.74 -8.44 -12.10
N CYS A 31 16.32 -7.71 -13.04
CA CYS A 31 16.69 -8.16 -14.38
C CYS A 31 17.93 -7.40 -14.89
N GLY A 32 18.60 -7.93 -15.91
CA GLY A 32 19.81 -7.36 -16.51
C GLY A 32 21.10 -7.95 -15.93
N PHE A 33 22.23 -7.64 -16.57
CA PHE A 33 23.56 -8.13 -16.19
C PHE A 33 23.90 -7.77 -14.73
N PRO A 34 24.45 -8.70 -13.92
CA PRO A 34 24.99 -10.04 -14.25
C PRO A 34 23.97 -11.20 -14.19
N LEU A 35 22.68 -10.93 -13.99
CA LEU A 35 21.66 -11.98 -13.98
C LEU A 35 21.40 -12.49 -15.40
N SER A 36 21.06 -13.77 -15.54
CA SER A 36 20.62 -14.35 -16.82
C SER A 36 19.23 -13.90 -17.26
N LYS A 37 18.47 -13.25 -16.37
CA LYS A 37 17.14 -12.73 -16.66
C LYS A 37 17.27 -11.38 -17.37
N GLU A 38 17.00 -11.35 -18.67
CA GLU A 38 16.98 -10.09 -19.43
C GLU A 38 15.77 -9.23 -19.05
N CYS A 39 15.95 -7.91 -19.09
CA CYS A 39 14.84 -6.98 -18.91
C CYS A 39 14.02 -6.92 -20.20
N ARG A 40 12.74 -7.28 -20.14
CA ARG A 40 11.83 -7.13 -21.27
C ARG A 40 11.47 -5.66 -21.41
N ASN A 41 11.77 -5.05 -22.56
CA ASN A 41 11.30 -3.71 -22.94
C ASN A 41 9.80 -3.71 -23.27
N ASP A 42 9.01 -4.43 -22.49
CA ASP A 42 7.57 -4.27 -22.54
C ASP A 42 7.25 -3.12 -21.62
N GLU A 43 6.98 -1.95 -22.21
CA GLU A 43 6.29 -0.81 -21.57
C GLU A 43 4.97 -1.20 -20.88
N ARG A 44 4.58 -2.47 -20.94
CA ARG A 44 3.38 -3.06 -20.38
C ARG A 44 3.57 -3.86 -19.09
N SER A 45 4.79 -4.16 -18.65
CA SER A 45 5.00 -5.00 -17.44
C SER A 45 5.04 -4.22 -16.13
N GLN A 46 5.11 -2.89 -16.15
CA GLN A 46 5.01 -2.07 -14.93
C GLN A 46 3.58 -2.07 -14.34
N GLN A 47 2.57 -2.48 -15.10
CA GLN A 47 1.20 -2.59 -14.60
C GLN A 47 0.95 -3.83 -13.71
N ALA A 48 1.88 -4.78 -13.62
CA ALA A 48 1.65 -6.02 -12.87
C ALA A 48 2.22 -6.00 -11.43
N GLN A 49 3.00 -4.99 -11.04
CA GLN A 49 3.62 -4.93 -9.70
C GLN A 49 3.01 -3.88 -8.75
N ASP A 50 2.13 -3.00 -9.23
CA ASP A 50 1.45 -2.00 -8.38
C ASP A 50 0.14 -2.48 -7.75
N GLU A 51 -0.28 -3.72 -8.01
CA GLU A 51 -1.55 -4.25 -7.48
C GLU A 51 -1.39 -5.03 -6.17
N GLU A 52 -0.17 -5.44 -5.77
CA GLU A 52 -0.01 -6.39 -4.65
C GLU A 52 0.41 -5.77 -3.31
N HIS A 53 0.87 -4.51 -3.28
CA HIS A 53 1.28 -3.86 -2.02
C HIS A 53 0.27 -2.86 -1.44
N ASN A 54 -0.75 -2.45 -2.19
CA ASN A 54 -1.76 -1.47 -1.73
C ASN A 54 -3.10 -2.09 -1.28
N GLY A 55 -3.23 -3.42 -1.38
CA GLY A 55 -4.48 -4.14 -1.10
C GLY A 55 -4.82 -4.35 0.38
N SER A 56 -3.94 -4.02 1.32
CA SER A 56 -4.20 -4.27 2.75
C SER A 56 -4.80 -3.06 3.49
N GLY A 57 -4.43 -1.84 3.08
CA GLY A 57 -4.86 -0.60 3.76
C GLY A 57 -6.25 -0.11 3.35
N ILE A 58 -6.55 -0.13 2.06
CA ILE A 58 -7.84 0.33 1.49
C ILE A 58 -9.04 -0.44 2.09
N PRO A 59 -9.07 -1.79 2.12
CA PRO A 59 -10.20 -2.51 2.71
C PRO A 59 -10.28 -2.36 4.23
N PHE A 60 -9.15 -2.13 4.90
CA PHE A 60 -9.12 -1.92 6.35
C PHE A 60 -9.70 -0.55 6.72
N ILE A 61 -9.30 0.52 6.03
CA ILE A 61 -9.85 1.88 6.23
C ILE A 61 -11.34 1.89 5.95
N TRP A 62 -11.79 1.22 4.88
CA TRP A 62 -13.21 1.12 4.56
C TRP A 62 -14.01 0.38 5.67
N LYS A 63 -13.46 -0.70 6.21
CA LYS A 63 -14.05 -1.41 7.36
C LYS A 63 -14.18 -0.52 8.60
N VAL A 64 -13.12 0.21 8.94
CA VAL A 64 -13.11 1.13 10.09
C VAL A 64 -14.11 2.28 9.88
N ALA A 65 -14.19 2.82 8.67
CA ALA A 65 -15.15 3.88 8.32
C ALA A 65 -16.61 3.42 8.48
N MET A 66 -16.95 2.22 7.98
CA MET A 66 -18.29 1.64 8.10
C MET A 66 -18.67 1.36 9.57
N MET A 67 -17.72 0.88 10.38
CA MET A 67 -17.91 0.65 11.81
C MET A 67 -18.12 1.97 12.57
N GLY A 68 -17.34 3.00 12.23
CA GLY A 68 -17.47 4.34 12.82
C GLY A 68 -18.79 5.02 12.47
N TYR A 69 -19.29 4.86 11.24
CA TYR A 69 -20.56 5.43 10.80
C TYR A 69 -21.75 4.92 11.62
N GLY A 70 -21.84 3.59 11.82
CA GLY A 70 -22.93 2.98 12.59
C GLY A 70 -22.96 3.43 14.05
N CYS A 71 -21.83 3.32 14.75
CA CYS A 71 -21.73 3.73 16.15
C CYS A 71 -21.89 5.25 16.33
N GLY A 72 -21.29 6.04 15.44
CA GLY A 72 -21.35 7.50 15.48
C GLY A 72 -22.76 8.05 15.28
N MET A 73 -23.54 7.47 14.37
CA MET A 73 -24.93 7.90 14.17
C MET A 73 -25.82 7.65 15.38
N VAL A 74 -25.72 6.46 16.00
CA VAL A 74 -26.54 6.13 17.18
C VAL A 74 -26.19 7.05 18.36
N LEU A 75 -24.91 7.23 18.64
CA LEU A 75 -24.44 8.11 19.72
C LEU A 75 -24.81 9.57 19.45
N GLY A 76 -24.64 10.05 18.21
CA GLY A 76 -25.01 11.40 17.81
C GLY A 76 -26.49 11.70 17.98
N ILE A 77 -27.37 10.79 17.51
CA ILE A 77 -28.83 10.94 17.67
C ILE A 77 -29.21 10.91 19.16
N SER A 78 -28.61 10.02 19.94
CA SER A 78 -28.89 9.89 21.38
C SER A 78 -28.51 11.16 22.14
N ILE A 79 -27.32 11.70 21.88
CA ILE A 79 -26.86 12.97 22.47
C ILE A 79 -27.76 14.12 22.03
N ALA A 80 -28.07 14.23 20.73
CA ALA A 80 -28.95 15.26 20.21
C ALA A 80 -30.35 15.21 20.84
N TYR A 81 -30.91 14.00 21.01
CA TYR A 81 -32.20 13.80 21.65
C TYR A 81 -32.17 14.22 23.13
N ILE A 82 -31.14 13.83 23.87
CA ILE A 82 -30.97 14.23 25.27
C ILE A 82 -30.83 15.76 25.36
N VAL A 83 -30.00 16.38 24.53
CA VAL A 83 -29.83 17.84 24.51
C VAL A 83 -31.13 18.56 24.17
N PHE A 84 -31.89 18.06 23.19
CA PHE A 84 -33.16 18.65 22.78
C PHE A 84 -34.26 18.52 23.84
N THR A 85 -34.23 17.44 24.62
CA THR A 85 -35.24 17.18 25.67
C THR A 85 -34.87 17.77 27.03
N THR A 86 -33.58 17.83 27.37
CA THR A 86 -33.07 18.39 28.64
C THR A 86 -32.76 19.88 28.53
N GLY A 87 -32.27 20.32 27.38
CA GLY A 87 -32.18 21.73 27.01
C GLY A 87 -33.57 22.21 26.63
N LYS A 88 -34.36 22.65 27.62
CA LYS A 88 -35.64 23.34 27.42
C LYS A 88 -35.51 24.27 26.20
N PRO A 89 -36.29 24.12 25.13
CA PRO A 89 -36.31 25.13 24.07
C PRO A 89 -36.83 26.41 24.72
N TRP A 90 -35.94 27.38 24.93
CA TRP A 90 -36.27 28.68 25.49
C TRP A 90 -36.97 29.55 24.43
N TRP A 91 -37.93 28.96 23.71
CA TRP A 91 -38.69 29.55 22.62
C TRP A 91 -40.16 29.07 22.61
N LEU A 92 -40.66 28.58 23.75
CA LEU A 92 -42.08 28.35 24.02
C LEU A 92 -42.43 28.88 25.41
#